data_AF-A0A8H7I1D5-F1
#
_entry.id   AF-A0A8H7I1D5-F1
#
_cell.length_a   1.000
_cell.length_b   1.000
_cell.length_c   1.000
_cell.angle_alpha   90.00
_cell.angle_beta   90.00
_cell.angle_gamma   90.00
#
_symmetry.space_group_name_H-M   'P 1'
#
loop_
_entity.id
_entity.type
_entity.pdbx_description
1 polymer ?
#
loop_
_entity_poly.entity_id
_entity_poly.type
_entity_poly.pdbx_seq_one_letter_code
_entity_poly.pdbx_strand_id
1 'polypeptide(L)'
;MSTKMGLENLRIDALFYQLDGLVKACETFAKPRISHRVPKMSFMLLGYTARNTNILSDTAPKGISVRDIAYLSPEKDHWYTIVTEDVFVQIEQLQSPNSYNDFQGFRIVAAMEGYTRKMAGNYRQNGWKLAGWRIENVAGQGNLRATEILVVLAGVVTPKD
;
A
#
# COMPACT_ATOMS: atom_id res chain seq x y z
N MET A 1 -27.04 22.41 -8.85
CA MET A 1 -26.97 23.36 -7.72
C MET A 1 -26.19 22.71 -6.59
N SER A 2 -25.23 23.40 -5.99
CA SER A 2 -24.37 22.84 -4.92
C SER A 2 -25.11 22.79 -3.60
N THR A 3 -25.02 21.66 -2.88
CA THR A 3 -25.63 21.44 -1.55
C THR A 3 -25.16 22.47 -0.52
N LYS A 4 -23.94 23.01 -0.69
CA LYS A 4 -23.40 24.09 0.12
C LYS A 4 -24.20 25.39 0.00
N MET A 5 -24.55 25.79 -1.22
CA MET A 5 -25.38 26.98 -1.47
C MET A 5 -26.81 26.79 -0.92
N GLY A 6 -27.36 25.58 -1.01
CA GLY A 6 -28.67 25.28 -0.43
C GLY A 6 -28.69 25.41 1.10
N LEU A 7 -27.63 24.96 1.78
CA LEU A 7 -27.51 25.04 3.23
C LEU A 7 -27.29 26.47 3.73
N GLU A 8 -26.52 27.28 2.99
CA GLU A 8 -26.32 28.70 3.31
C GLU A 8 -27.63 29.49 3.17
N ASN A 9 -28.38 29.29 2.08
CA ASN A 9 -29.68 29.92 1.90
C ASN A 9 -30.66 29.52 3.02
N LEU A 10 -30.72 28.22 3.34
CA LEU A 10 -31.58 27.72 4.42
C LEU A 10 -31.21 28.32 5.79
N ARG A 11 -29.92 28.54 6.06
CA ARG A 11 -29.46 29.18 7.30
C ARG A 11 -29.88 30.65 7.35
N ILE A 12 -29.78 31.37 6.23
CA ILE A 12 -30.19 32.78 6.12
C ILE A 12 -31.70 32.89 6.41
N ASP A 13 -32.50 32.01 5.81
CA ASP A 13 -33.94 31.97 6.06
C ASP A 13 -34.25 31.64 7.52
N ALA A 14 -33.57 30.64 8.10
CA ALA A 14 -33.74 30.28 9.50
C ALA A 14 -33.41 31.42 10.48
N LEU A 15 -32.41 32.24 10.15
CA LEU A 15 -32.03 33.41 10.93
C LEU A 15 -33.06 34.54 10.80
N PHE A 16 -33.60 34.75 9.59
CA PHE A 16 -34.67 35.72 9.36
C PHE A 16 -35.94 35.39 10.16
N TYR A 17 -36.31 34.11 10.22
CA TYR A 17 -37.47 33.63 10.97
C TYR A 17 -37.21 33.36 12.46
N GLN A 18 -36.02 33.69 12.98
CA GLN A 18 -35.63 33.46 14.38
C GLN A 18 -35.82 32.00 14.83
N LEU A 19 -35.61 31.06 13.91
CA LEU A 19 -35.70 29.63 14.17
C LEU A 19 -34.37 29.13 14.73
N ASP A 20 -34.06 29.51 15.97
CA ASP A 20 -32.76 29.23 16.60
C ASP A 20 -32.38 27.73 16.57
N GLY A 21 -33.36 26.84 16.67
CA GLY A 21 -33.15 25.39 16.53
C GLY A 21 -32.65 25.00 15.14
N LEU A 22 -33.19 25.61 14.09
CA LEU A 22 -32.82 25.35 12.71
C LEU A 22 -31.48 26.01 12.35
N VAL A 23 -31.20 27.20 12.89
CA VAL A 23 -29.88 27.85 12.79
C VAL A 23 -28.80 26.93 13.36
N LYS A 24 -29.00 26.40 14.57
CA LYS A 24 -28.07 25.43 15.20
C LYS A 24 -27.93 24.14 14.40
N ALA A 25 -29.02 23.63 13.80
CA ALA A 25 -28.96 22.43 12.96
C ALA A 25 -28.14 22.67 11.68
N CYS A 26 -28.35 23.81 11.02
CA CYS A 26 -27.58 24.22 9.84
C CYS A 26 -26.09 24.40 10.17
N GLU A 27 -25.77 25.04 11.30
CA GLU A 27 -24.38 25.18 11.75
C GLU A 27 -23.74 23.85 12.12
N THR A 28 -24.48 22.92 12.73
CA THR A 28 -24.01 21.57 13.04
C THR A 28 -23.73 20.78 11.77
N PHE A 29 -24.54 20.96 10.73
CA PHE A 29 -24.34 20.32 9.43
C PHE A 29 -23.23 20.99 8.60
N ALA A 30 -23.04 22.31 8.75
CA ALA A 30 -22.01 23.09 8.07
C ALA A 30 -20.62 22.95 8.71
N LYS A 31 -20.55 22.65 10.01
CA LYS A 31 -19.29 22.24 10.65
C LYS A 31 -18.80 20.99 9.91
N PRO A 32 -17.55 20.97 9.41
CA PRO A 32 -16.94 19.72 9.00
C PRO A 32 -17.07 18.82 10.22
N ARG A 33 -17.86 17.75 10.11
CA ARG A 33 -17.89 16.71 11.14
C ARG A 33 -16.43 16.46 11.44
N ILE A 34 -16.01 16.63 12.69
CA ILE A 34 -14.71 16.13 13.15
C ILE A 34 -14.79 14.66 12.80
N SER A 35 -14.20 14.35 11.65
CA SER A 35 -14.20 13.03 11.08
C SER A 35 -13.60 12.20 12.19
N HIS A 36 -14.41 11.34 12.80
CA HIS A 36 -13.86 10.17 13.44
C HIS A 36 -13.03 9.57 12.31
N ARG A 37 -11.71 9.82 12.34
CA ARG A 37 -10.83 9.61 11.21
C ARG A 37 -10.95 8.14 10.89
N VAL A 38 -11.78 7.82 9.89
CA VAL A 38 -11.99 6.44 9.47
C VAL A 38 -10.58 5.91 9.22
N PRO A 39 -10.17 4.82 9.87
CA PRO A 39 -8.81 4.33 9.71
C PRO A 39 -8.56 4.14 8.21
N LYS A 40 -7.69 4.96 7.64
CA LYS A 40 -7.39 4.89 6.22
C LYS A 40 -6.31 3.84 6.04
N MET A 41 -6.61 2.85 5.21
CA MET A 41 -5.62 1.87 4.79
C MET A 41 -4.44 2.62 4.14
N SER A 42 -3.24 2.32 4.59
CA SER A 42 -2.00 2.84 4.02
C SER A 42 -1.20 1.68 3.46
N PHE A 43 -0.48 1.95 2.39
CA PHE A 43 0.34 0.97 1.70
C PHE A 43 1.77 1.47 1.64
N MET A 44 2.72 0.68 2.12
CA MET A 44 4.15 0.95 1.99
C MET A 44 4.69 0.13 0.83
N LEU A 45 5.25 0.83 -0.15
CA LEU A 45 5.91 0.26 -1.31
C LEU A 45 7.41 0.21 -1.02
N LEU A 46 8.01 -0.96 -1.17
CA LEU A 46 9.44 -1.19 -1.00
C LEU A 46 9.99 -1.65 -2.34
N GLY A 47 10.91 -0.89 -2.94
CA GLY A 47 11.51 -1.23 -4.22
C GLY A 47 12.99 -1.54 -4.12
N TYR A 48 13.45 -2.47 -4.95
CA TYR A 48 14.85 -2.89 -5.03
C TYR A 48 15.17 -3.43 -6.42
N THR A 49 16.39 -3.15 -6.89
CA THR A 49 16.91 -3.67 -8.16
C THR A 49 18.05 -4.64 -7.88
N ALA A 50 17.79 -5.93 -8.06
CA ALA A 50 18.80 -6.99 -8.00
C ALA A 50 19.61 -7.00 -9.30
N ARG A 51 20.87 -6.54 -9.25
CA ARG A 51 21.79 -6.61 -10.40
C ARG A 51 22.37 -8.01 -10.53
N ASN A 52 22.59 -8.46 -11.76
CA ASN A 52 23.28 -9.72 -12.08
C ASN A 52 22.64 -10.97 -11.46
N THR A 53 21.34 -10.92 -11.16
CA THR A 53 20.59 -12.02 -10.54
C THR A 53 19.31 -12.22 -11.33
N ASN A 54 19.02 -13.47 -11.73
CA ASN A 54 17.77 -13.83 -12.41
C ASN A 54 16.85 -14.53 -11.42
N ILE A 55 15.94 -13.79 -10.79
CA ILE A 55 14.99 -14.37 -9.85
C ILE A 55 13.86 -15.09 -10.59
N LEU A 56 13.47 -14.54 -11.73
CA LEU A 56 12.52 -15.16 -12.64
C LEU A 56 13.26 -16.16 -13.53
N SER A 57 12.87 -17.43 -13.45
CA SER A 57 13.47 -18.52 -14.22
C SER A 57 12.43 -19.54 -14.62
N ASP A 58 12.38 -19.89 -15.91
CA ASP A 58 11.48 -20.93 -16.44
C ASP A 58 11.79 -22.32 -15.86
N THR A 59 12.99 -22.51 -15.33
CA THR A 59 13.40 -23.76 -14.66
C THR A 59 13.02 -23.81 -13.18
N ALA A 60 12.59 -22.69 -12.59
CA ALA A 60 12.19 -22.63 -11.20
C ALA A 60 10.71 -23.04 -11.02
N PRO A 61 10.35 -23.71 -9.91
CA PRO A 61 8.94 -23.98 -9.59
C PRO A 61 8.14 -22.67 -9.56
N LYS A 62 7.04 -22.62 -10.33
CA LYS A 62 6.19 -21.43 -10.52
C LYS A 62 6.95 -20.18 -11.03
N GLY A 63 8.08 -20.37 -11.71
CA GLY A 63 8.83 -19.29 -12.36
C GLY A 63 9.67 -18.42 -11.42
N ILE A 64 9.74 -18.72 -10.11
CA ILE A 64 10.43 -17.90 -9.10
C ILE A 64 11.46 -18.72 -8.33
N SER A 65 12.71 -18.27 -8.35
CA SER A 65 13.80 -18.87 -7.59
C SER A 65 13.78 -18.43 -6.12
N VAL A 66 13.22 -19.28 -5.26
CA VAL A 66 13.26 -19.14 -3.79
C VAL A 66 14.69 -18.98 -3.27
N ARG A 67 15.63 -19.72 -3.87
CA ARG A 67 17.04 -19.69 -3.50
C ARG A 67 17.64 -18.30 -3.75
N ASP A 68 17.42 -17.73 -4.93
CA ASP A 68 18.03 -16.46 -5.31
C ASP A 68 17.46 -15.30 -4.48
N ILE A 69 16.15 -15.30 -4.20
CA ILE A 69 15.52 -14.34 -3.27
C ILE A 69 16.20 -14.35 -1.91
N ALA A 70 16.52 -15.54 -1.38
CA ALA A 70 17.12 -15.69 -0.06
C ALA A 70 18.55 -15.10 0.02
N TYR A 71 19.29 -15.06 -1.09
CA TYR A 71 20.64 -14.50 -1.15
C TYR A 71 20.69 -12.99 -1.36
N LEU A 72 19.57 -12.36 -1.76
CA LEU A 72 19.52 -10.91 -1.90
C LEU A 72 19.78 -10.23 -0.57
N SER A 73 20.50 -9.10 -0.64
CA SER A 73 20.85 -8.26 0.50
C SER A 73 20.38 -6.82 0.21
N PRO A 74 19.07 -6.55 0.33
CA PRO A 74 18.49 -5.27 -0.05
C PRO A 74 18.69 -4.17 1.01
N GLU A 75 19.36 -4.46 2.13
CA GLU A 75 19.41 -3.59 3.30
C GLU A 75 19.96 -2.18 3.01
N LYS A 76 20.85 -2.05 2.01
CA LYS A 76 21.57 -0.80 1.72
C LYS A 76 21.04 -0.03 0.51
N ASP A 77 20.39 -0.71 -0.43
CA ASP A 77 20.08 -0.17 -1.77
C ASP A 77 18.58 -0.26 -2.12
N HIS A 78 17.72 -0.38 -1.11
CA HIS A 78 16.28 -0.30 -1.31
C HIS A 78 15.77 1.13 -1.16
N TRP A 79 14.64 1.41 -1.80
CA TRP A 79 13.87 2.63 -1.56
C TRP A 79 12.49 2.27 -1.03
N TYR A 80 11.82 3.23 -0.40
CA TYR A 80 10.43 3.06 -0.02
C TYR A 80 9.61 4.34 -0.17
N THR A 81 8.30 4.17 -0.32
CA THR A 81 7.32 5.25 -0.23
C THR A 81 6.03 4.74 0.42
N ILE A 82 5.21 5.66 0.92
CA ILE A 82 3.90 5.34 1.49
C ILE A 82 2.84 5.98 0.59
N VAL A 83 1.87 5.18 0.19
CA VAL A 83 0.78 5.57 -0.70
C VAL A 83 -0.57 5.25 -0.07
N THR A 84 -1.59 5.97 -0.50
CA THR A 84 -2.99 5.74 -0.17
C THR A 84 -3.62 4.71 -1.10
N GLU A 85 -4.82 4.24 -0.76
CA GLU A 85 -5.53 3.21 -1.51
C GLU A 85 -5.79 3.57 -2.98
N ASP A 86 -6.09 4.84 -3.27
CA ASP A 86 -6.33 5.34 -4.63
C ASP A 86 -5.13 5.19 -5.56
N VAL A 87 -3.91 5.34 -5.03
CA VAL A 87 -2.66 5.11 -5.77
C VAL A 87 -2.35 3.62 -5.82
N PHE A 88 -2.60 2.88 -4.73
CA PHE A 88 -2.37 1.45 -4.67
C PHE A 88 -3.18 0.66 -5.70
N VAL A 89 -4.45 1.02 -5.93
CA VAL A 89 -5.33 0.35 -6.92
C VAL A 89 -4.78 0.43 -8.35
N GLN A 90 -3.92 1.41 -8.64
CA GLN A 90 -3.27 1.55 -9.94
C GLN A 90 -2.08 0.58 -10.12
N ILE A 91 -1.62 -0.08 -9.05
CA ILE A 91 -0.54 -1.07 -9.11
C ILE A 91 -1.13 -2.40 -9.58
N GLU A 92 -1.13 -2.61 -10.90
CA GLU A 92 -1.61 -3.85 -11.49
C GLU A 92 -0.65 -5.04 -11.25
N GLN A 93 -1.21 -6.26 -11.32
CA GLN A 93 -0.49 -7.54 -11.40
C GLN A 93 0.36 -7.93 -10.19
N LEU A 94 -0.08 -7.56 -8.98
CA LEU A 94 0.55 -8.06 -7.75
C LEU A 94 0.27 -9.55 -7.55
N GLN A 95 1.32 -10.31 -7.26
CA GLN A 95 1.20 -11.64 -6.69
C GLN A 95 0.82 -11.49 -5.21
N SER A 96 -0.22 -12.19 -4.79
CA SER A 96 -0.71 -12.15 -3.40
C SER A 96 -0.22 -13.38 -2.64
N PRO A 97 0.14 -13.25 -1.34
CA PRO A 97 0.39 -14.43 -0.51
C PRO A 97 -0.79 -15.42 -0.53
N ASN A 98 -2.01 -14.90 -0.64
CA ASN A 98 -3.25 -15.68 -0.60
C ASN A 98 -3.57 -16.40 -1.92
N SER A 99 -2.87 -16.10 -3.03
CA SER A 99 -3.07 -16.81 -4.30
C SER A 99 -2.37 -18.16 -4.37
N TYR A 100 -1.54 -18.49 -3.37
CA TYR A 100 -0.81 -19.76 -3.28
C TYR A 100 -1.50 -20.73 -2.33
N ASN A 101 -1.71 -21.96 -2.78
CA ASN A 101 -2.36 -23.03 -2.02
C ASN A 101 -1.57 -24.35 -2.01
N ASP A 102 -0.32 -24.33 -2.45
CA ASP A 102 0.56 -25.50 -2.52
C ASP A 102 1.90 -25.23 -1.82
N PHE A 103 2.67 -26.31 -1.59
CA PHE A 103 3.95 -26.25 -0.88
C PHE A 103 4.96 -25.31 -1.54
N GLN A 104 5.04 -25.28 -2.88
CA GLN A 104 5.98 -24.41 -3.59
C GLN A 104 5.60 -22.94 -3.43
N GLY A 105 4.30 -22.64 -3.53
CA GLY A 105 3.77 -21.32 -3.27
C GLY A 105 4.06 -20.83 -1.86
N PHE A 106 3.86 -21.66 -0.83
CA PHE A 106 4.21 -21.28 0.54
C PHE A 106 5.70 -21.06 0.75
N ARG A 107 6.57 -21.78 0.04
CA ARG A 107 8.02 -21.51 0.06
C ARG A 107 8.37 -20.16 -0.57
N ILE A 108 7.68 -19.77 -1.63
CA ILE A 108 7.82 -18.43 -2.24
C ILE A 108 7.35 -17.36 -1.25
N VAL A 109 6.17 -17.53 -0.65
CA VAL A 109 5.65 -16.62 0.40
C VAL A 109 6.68 -16.45 1.51
N ALA A 110 7.20 -17.55 2.07
CA ALA A 110 8.18 -17.51 3.15
C ALA A 110 9.49 -16.80 2.74
N ALA A 111 9.96 -17.02 1.50
CA ALA A 111 11.13 -16.32 0.97
C ALA A 111 10.87 -14.81 0.82
N MET A 112 9.70 -14.42 0.31
CA MET A 112 9.31 -13.02 0.21
C MET A 112 9.19 -12.38 1.59
N GLU A 113 8.61 -13.05 2.59
CA GLU A 113 8.57 -12.53 3.96
C GLU A 113 9.96 -12.41 4.60
N GLY A 114 10.86 -13.36 4.33
CA GLY A 114 12.26 -13.27 4.72
C GLY A 114 12.97 -12.07 4.07
N TYR A 115 12.76 -11.89 2.77
CA TYR A 115 13.29 -10.78 2.01
C TYR A 115 12.74 -9.42 2.47
N THR A 116 11.42 -9.32 2.70
CA THR A 116 10.79 -8.10 3.23
C THR A 116 11.31 -7.74 4.63
N ARG A 117 11.61 -8.74 5.47
CA ARG A 117 12.24 -8.49 6.79
C ARG A 117 13.63 -7.90 6.67
N LYS A 118 14.40 -8.22 5.62
CA LYS A 118 15.68 -7.58 5.35
C LYS A 118 15.51 -6.11 4.98
N MET A 119 14.48 -5.77 4.20
CA MET A 119 14.20 -4.38 3.79
C MET A 119 13.63 -3.53 4.93
N ALA A 120 12.56 -4.00 5.57
CA ALA A 120 11.73 -3.18 6.47
C ALA A 120 11.81 -3.61 7.95
N GLY A 121 12.76 -4.49 8.30
CA GLY A 121 12.89 -5.02 9.66
C GLY A 121 11.67 -5.84 10.08
N ASN A 122 11.30 -5.77 11.37
CA ASN A 122 10.15 -6.49 11.90
C ASN A 122 8.83 -5.78 11.61
N TYR A 123 8.50 -5.62 10.32
CA TYR A 123 7.34 -4.85 9.85
C TYR A 123 6.00 -5.30 10.46
N ARG A 124 5.87 -6.58 10.81
CA ARG A 124 4.67 -7.13 11.49
C ARG A 124 4.44 -6.53 12.87
N GLN A 125 5.50 -6.28 13.64
CA GLN A 125 5.39 -5.61 14.95
C GLN A 125 4.97 -4.14 14.80
N ASN A 126 5.28 -3.54 13.66
CA ASN A 126 4.93 -2.17 13.33
C ASN A 126 3.51 -2.05 12.71
N GLY A 127 2.69 -3.10 12.77
CA GLY A 127 1.31 -3.10 12.27
C GLY A 127 1.17 -3.30 10.75
N TRP A 128 2.26 -3.60 10.05
CA TRP A 128 2.25 -3.86 8.61
C TRP A 128 2.09 -5.35 8.29
N LYS A 129 1.40 -5.68 7.21
CA LYS A 129 1.23 -7.03 6.67
C LYS A 129 1.66 -7.09 5.22
N LEU A 130 2.26 -8.20 4.79
CA LEU A 130 2.60 -8.40 3.38
C LEU A 130 1.32 -8.53 2.56
N ALA A 131 1.07 -7.57 1.69
CA ALA A 131 -0.13 -7.52 0.84
C ALA A 131 0.12 -8.19 -0.51
N GLY A 132 1.33 -8.05 -1.05
CA GLY A 132 1.73 -8.65 -2.30
C GLY A 132 3.12 -8.22 -2.75
N TRP A 133 3.52 -8.71 -3.91
CA TRP A 133 4.76 -8.33 -4.55
C TRP A 133 4.65 -8.42 -6.08
N ARG A 134 5.58 -7.76 -6.76
CA ARG A 134 5.78 -7.85 -8.20
C ARG A 134 7.27 -8.01 -8.45
N ILE A 135 7.60 -8.91 -9.37
CA ILE A 135 8.98 -9.21 -9.77
C ILE A 135 9.03 -9.11 -11.28
N GLU A 136 9.96 -8.34 -11.81
CA GLU A 136 10.09 -8.12 -13.26
C GLU A 136 11.54 -8.18 -13.69
N ASN A 137 11.78 -8.80 -14.85
CA ASN A 137 13.08 -8.69 -15.50
C ASN A 137 13.16 -7.34 -16.21
N VAL A 138 14.23 -6.60 -15.92
CA VAL A 138 14.54 -5.35 -16.60
C VAL A 138 15.88 -5.46 -17.33
N ALA A 139 16.00 -4.71 -18.43
CA ALA A 139 17.28 -4.59 -19.12
C ALA A 139 18.27 -3.86 -18.21
N GLY A 140 19.38 -4.51 -17.84
CA GLY A 140 20.45 -3.87 -17.11
C GLY A 140 21.34 -3.02 -18.03
N GLN A 141 22.37 -2.37 -17.45
CA GLN A 141 23.43 -1.76 -18.24
C GLN A 141 24.26 -2.86 -18.92
N GLY A 142 24.21 -2.95 -20.25
CA GLY A 142 24.90 -3.96 -21.07
C GLY A 142 24.12 -5.28 -21.23
N ASN A 143 24.80 -6.41 -21.41
CA ASN A 143 24.20 -7.75 -21.51
C ASN A 143 23.77 -8.36 -20.15
N LEU A 144 23.88 -7.59 -19.07
CA LEU A 144 23.58 -8.06 -17.73
C LEU A 144 22.07 -7.91 -17.45
N ARG A 145 21.43 -9.01 -17.05
CA ARG A 145 20.03 -9.00 -16.63
C ARG A 145 19.93 -8.46 -15.20
N ALA A 146 18.93 -7.64 -14.96
CA ALA A 146 18.56 -7.19 -13.62
C ALA A 146 17.10 -7.57 -13.35
N THR A 147 16.78 -7.74 -12.08
CA THR A 147 15.41 -7.98 -11.64
C THR A 147 14.97 -6.86 -10.72
N GLU A 148 13.84 -6.24 -11.01
CA GLU A 148 13.17 -5.33 -10.10
C GLU A 148 12.18 -6.09 -9.22
N ILE A 149 12.20 -5.77 -7.94
CA ILE A 149 11.32 -6.35 -6.94
C ILE A 149 10.60 -5.20 -6.25
N LEU A 150 9.28 -5.22 -6.35
CA LEU A 150 8.39 -4.35 -5.62
C LEU A 150 7.66 -5.19 -4.57
N VAL A 151 7.79 -4.83 -3.30
CA VAL A 151 7.02 -5.42 -2.20
C VAL A 151 6.00 -4.39 -1.72
N VAL A 152 4.79 -4.86 -1.47
CA VAL A 152 3.71 -4.05 -0.89
C VAL A 152 3.38 -4.55 0.50
N LEU A 153 3.48 -3.65 1.46
CA LEU A 153 2.98 -3.83 2.81
C LEU A 153 1.69 -3.02 2.98
N ALA A 154 0.66 -3.60 3.58
CA ALA A 154 -0.57 -2.90 3.95
C ALA A 154 -0.68 -2.80 5.48
N GLY A 155 -1.11 -1.64 5.96
CA GLY A 155 -1.28 -1.37 7.37
C GLY A 155 -2.35 -0.30 7.61
N VAL A 156 -2.91 -0.30 8.81
CA VAL A 156 -3.80 0.76 9.25
C VAL A 156 -2.95 1.79 9.97
N VAL A 157 -2.69 2.94 9.34
CA VAL A 157 -2.00 4.04 10.01
C VAL A 157 -3.03 4.83 10.78
N THR A 158 -2.99 4.74 12.11
CA THR A 158 -3.60 5.77 12.96
C THR A 158 -2.72 7.01 12.86
N PRO A 159 -3.23 8.13 12.33
CA PRO A 159 -2.44 9.35 12.32
C PRO A 159 -2.13 9.74 13.76
N LYS A 160 -0.84 9.87 14.09
CA LYS A 160 -0.38 10.35 15.40
C LYS A 160 -0.98 11.75 15.63
N ASP A 161 -1.45 11.97 16.87
CA ASP A 161 -2.01 13.23 17.36
C ASP A 161 -0.98 14.37 17.31
#